data_AF-A0A6A4BPM0-F1
#
_entry.id   AF-A0A6A4BPM0-F1
#
_cell.length_a   1.000
_cell.length_b   1.000
_cell.length_c   1.000
_cell.angle_alpha   90.00
_cell.angle_beta   90.00
_cell.angle_gamma   90.00
#
_symmetry.space_group_name_H-M   'P 1'
#
loop_
_entity.id
_entity.type
_entity.pdbx_description
1 polymer ?
#
loop_
_entity_poly.entity_id
_entity_poly.type
_entity_poly.pdbx_seq_one_letter_code
_entity_poly.pdbx_strand_id
1 'polypeptide(L)'
;MVAESTASRSPSRSPPPTATVEELQRLNSTQRSLLARSVADLQAAAVSRDAAVDHQHQFSLTLLRHRGPDLPPSPTVVNLESQLRQQADEIRDLDLRLDQAISDRNTLQDQNDHLAEEVRLAGAEIEQLHEDHNDLNRAR
;
A
#
# COMPACT_ATOMS: atom_id res chain seq x y z
N MET A 1 -57.12 32.08 -11.28
CA MET A 1 -55.88 31.88 -10.52
C MET A 1 -56.20 31.00 -9.32
N VAL A 2 -55.82 29.72 -9.37
CA VAL A 2 -55.72 28.87 -8.16
C VAL A 2 -54.46 28.03 -8.33
N ALA A 3 -53.60 28.11 -7.32
CA ALA A 3 -52.21 27.73 -7.33
C ALA A 3 -51.98 26.22 -7.38
N GLU A 4 -50.86 25.86 -8.02
CA GLU A 4 -50.22 24.56 -7.99
C GLU A 4 -49.91 24.11 -6.56
N SER A 5 -50.02 22.82 -6.31
CA SER A 5 -49.27 22.14 -5.25
C SER A 5 -48.85 20.78 -5.77
N THR A 6 -47.79 20.81 -6.57
CA THR A 6 -46.93 19.65 -6.82
C THR A 6 -46.18 19.36 -5.51
N ALA A 7 -46.80 18.58 -4.63
CA ALA A 7 -46.08 17.99 -3.51
C ALA A 7 -45.09 16.97 -4.09
N SER A 8 -43.86 17.42 -4.34
CA SER A 8 -42.72 16.60 -4.69
C SER A 8 -42.48 15.60 -3.57
N ARG A 9 -43.03 14.39 -3.75
CA ARG A 9 -42.79 13.23 -2.90
C ARG A 9 -41.32 12.89 -3.05
N SER A 10 -40.50 13.31 -2.08
CA SER A 10 -39.09 12.94 -2.01
C SER A 10 -38.96 11.43 -2.18
N PRO A 11 -38.13 10.93 -3.11
CA PRO A 11 -37.84 9.51 -3.15
C PRO A 11 -37.22 9.17 -1.80
N SER A 12 -37.81 8.21 -1.09
CA SER A 12 -37.19 7.56 0.06
C SER A 12 -35.82 7.07 -0.38
N ARG A 13 -34.79 7.87 -0.13
CA ARG A 13 -33.41 7.44 -0.19
C ARG A 13 -33.27 6.54 1.03
N SER A 14 -33.42 5.24 0.81
CA SER A 14 -33.01 4.24 1.79
C SER A 14 -31.62 4.63 2.30
N PRO A 15 -31.35 4.62 3.61
CA PRO A 15 -29.97 4.74 4.07
C PRO A 15 -29.14 3.68 3.35
N PRO A 16 -27.88 3.99 2.96
CA PRO A 16 -27.00 2.97 2.41
C PRO A 16 -26.99 1.77 3.36
N PRO A 17 -26.96 0.53 2.87
CA PRO A 17 -26.93 -0.63 3.75
C PRO A 17 -25.71 -0.49 4.66
N THR A 18 -25.96 -0.41 5.97
CA THR A 18 -24.91 -0.46 6.98
C THR A 18 -24.19 -1.79 6.80
N ALA A 19 -22.89 -1.75 6.49
CA ALA A 19 -22.10 -2.96 6.36
C ALA A 19 -22.23 -3.80 7.64
N THR A 20 -22.52 -5.08 7.48
CA THR A 20 -22.69 -5.97 8.64
C THR A 20 -21.37 -6.18 9.36
N VAL A 21 -21.41 -6.50 10.67
CA VAL A 21 -20.20 -6.77 11.47
C VAL A 21 -19.34 -7.88 10.84
N GLU A 22 -19.96 -8.91 10.25
CA GLU A 22 -19.26 -9.98 9.55
C GLU A 22 -18.54 -9.51 8.29
N GLU A 23 -19.16 -8.60 7.51
CA GLU A 23 -18.55 -8.01 6.32
C GLU A 23 -17.34 -7.14 6.69
N LEU A 24 -17.45 -6.35 7.76
CA LEU A 24 -16.34 -5.54 8.28
C LEU A 24 -15.18 -6.42 8.77
N GLN A 25 -15.48 -7.52 9.47
CA GLN A 25 -14.46 -8.48 9.90
C GLN A 25 -13.76 -9.15 8.71
N ARG A 26 -14.52 -9.57 7.69
CA ARG A 26 -13.95 -10.16 6.45
C ARG A 26 -13.07 -9.15 5.70
N LEU A 27 -13.52 -7.91 5.58
CA LEU A 27 -12.76 -6.84 4.94
C LEU A 27 -11.47 -6.57 5.71
N ASN A 28 -11.52 -6.50 7.04
CA ASN A 28 -10.35 -6.28 7.89
C ASN A 28 -9.31 -7.40 7.75
N SER A 29 -9.75 -8.67 7.77
CA SER A 29 -8.88 -9.82 7.55
C SER A 29 -8.22 -9.80 6.16
N THR A 30 -8.96 -9.38 5.14
CA THR A 30 -8.47 -9.28 3.77
C THR A 30 -7.41 -8.20 3.65
N GLN A 31 -7.69 -6.99 4.14
CA GLN A 31 -6.74 -5.87 4.12
C GLN A 31 -5.45 -6.20 4.90
N ARG A 32 -5.56 -6.83 6.08
CA ARG A 32 -4.38 -7.27 6.84
C ARG A 32 -3.53 -8.27 6.07
N SER A 33 -4.16 -9.20 5.36
CA SER A 33 -3.45 -10.18 4.53
C SER A 33 -2.74 -9.52 3.34
N LEU A 34 -3.39 -8.54 2.70
CA LEU A 34 -2.79 -7.76 1.61
C LEU A 34 -1.62 -6.90 2.10
N LEU A 35 -1.77 -6.23 3.24
CA LEU A 35 -0.71 -5.42 3.83
C LEU A 35 0.51 -6.28 4.19
N ALA A 36 0.31 -7.43 4.81
CA ALA A 36 1.40 -8.35 5.13
C ALA A 36 2.16 -8.82 3.88
N ARG A 37 1.43 -9.07 2.78
CA ARG A 37 2.03 -9.45 1.49
C ARG A 37 2.84 -8.31 0.87
N SER A 38 2.27 -7.11 0.86
CA SER A 38 2.96 -5.89 0.38
C SER A 38 4.25 -5.61 1.15
N VAL A 39 4.24 -5.81 2.48
CA VAL A 39 5.46 -5.66 3.31
C VAL A 39 6.53 -6.69 2.94
N ALA A 40 6.15 -7.95 2.71
CA ALA A 40 7.10 -8.98 2.30
C ALA A 40 7.69 -8.70 0.90
N ASP A 41 6.86 -8.26 -0.05
CA ASP A 41 7.29 -7.91 -1.40
C ASP A 41 8.25 -6.71 -1.39
N LEU A 42 7.96 -5.69 -0.58
CA LEU A 42 8.85 -4.55 -0.38
C LEU A 42 10.20 -4.98 0.21
N GLN A 43 10.20 -5.86 1.22
CA GLN A 43 11.44 -6.38 1.81
C GLN A 43 12.27 -7.14 0.77
N ALA A 44 11.65 -7.98 -0.05
CA ALA A 44 12.33 -8.70 -1.11
C ALA A 44 12.93 -7.75 -2.15
N ALA A 45 12.18 -6.72 -2.56
CA ALA A 45 12.67 -5.70 -3.49
C ALA A 45 13.86 -4.91 -2.90
N ALA A 46 13.81 -4.56 -1.61
CA ALA A 46 14.89 -3.83 -0.94
C ALA A 46 16.18 -4.66 -0.89
N VAL A 47 16.07 -5.94 -0.51
CA VAL A 47 17.21 -6.86 -0.52
C VAL A 47 17.79 -7.04 -1.92
N SER A 48 16.92 -7.16 -2.93
CA SER A 48 17.37 -7.27 -4.33
C SER A 48 18.13 -6.03 -4.80
N ARG A 49 17.65 -4.84 -4.40
CA ARG A 49 18.27 -3.56 -4.73
C ARG A 49 19.64 -3.42 -4.08
N ASP A 50 19.77 -3.76 -2.80
CA ASP A 50 21.05 -3.71 -2.09
C ASP A 50 22.08 -4.68 -2.71
N ALA A 51 21.66 -5.89 -3.05
CA ALA A 51 22.52 -6.85 -3.76
C ALA A 51 22.98 -6.32 -5.14
N ALA A 52 22.09 -5.64 -5.88
CA ALA A 52 22.44 -5.03 -7.16
C ALA A 52 23.46 -3.89 -7.00
N VAL A 53 23.30 -3.04 -5.98
CA VAL A 53 24.24 -1.96 -5.63
C VAL A 53 25.60 -2.52 -5.23
N ASP A 54 25.64 -3.56 -4.39
CA ASP A 54 26.88 -4.23 -4.00
C ASP A 54 27.60 -4.83 -5.21
N HIS A 55 26.86 -5.45 -6.11
CA HIS A 55 27.41 -6.01 -7.34
C HIS A 55 27.97 -4.91 -8.26
N GLN A 56 27.27 -3.78 -8.40
CA GLN A 56 27.77 -2.60 -9.11
C GLN A 56 29.08 -2.08 -8.50
N HIS A 57 29.16 -2.01 -7.17
CA HIS A 57 30.37 -1.57 -6.47
C HIS A 57 31.57 -2.50 -6.76
N GLN A 58 31.36 -3.82 -6.73
CA GLN A 58 32.38 -4.81 -7.07
C GLN A 58 32.88 -4.67 -8.52
N PHE A 59 31.98 -4.41 -9.46
CA PHE A 59 32.35 -4.14 -10.86
C PHE A 59 33.17 -2.85 -11.00
N SER A 60 32.78 -1.79 -10.29
CA SER A 60 33.51 -0.53 -10.31
C SER A 60 34.95 -0.69 -9.80
N LEU A 61 35.15 -1.44 -8.71
CA LEU A 61 36.48 -1.80 -8.21
C LEU A 61 37.27 -2.64 -9.21
N THR A 62 36.62 -3.60 -9.86
CA THR A 62 37.24 -4.44 -10.90
C THR A 62 37.72 -3.59 -12.07
N LEU A 63 36.91 -2.64 -12.53
CA LEU A 63 37.28 -1.69 -13.58
C LEU A 63 38.44 -0.80 -13.17
N LEU A 64 38.43 -0.26 -11.95
CA LEU A 64 39.52 0.58 -11.44
C LEU A 64 40.85 -0.18 -11.41
N ARG A 65 40.80 -1.48 -11.11
CA ARG A 65 41.98 -2.38 -11.16
C ARG A 65 42.48 -2.61 -12.60
N HIS A 66 41.59 -2.66 -13.60
CA HIS A 66 41.95 -2.92 -15.00
C HIS A 66 42.36 -1.66 -15.78
N ARG A 67 41.91 -0.47 -15.36
CA ARG A 67 42.16 0.83 -16.01
C ARG A 67 43.52 1.45 -15.62
N GLY A 68 44.58 0.64 -15.45
CA GLY A 68 45.93 1.14 -15.17
C GLY A 68 46.35 2.23 -16.18
N PRO A 69 47.19 3.21 -15.79
CA PRO A 69 47.27 4.54 -16.43
C PRO A 69 47.74 4.62 -17.89
N ASP A 70 48.04 3.50 -18.58
CA ASP A 70 48.74 3.53 -19.88
C ASP A 70 48.28 2.49 -20.91
N LEU A 71 47.09 1.90 -20.79
CA LEU A 71 46.59 0.92 -21.77
C LEU A 71 45.33 1.39 -22.51
N PRO A 72 45.24 1.16 -23.84
CA PRO A 72 44.01 1.40 -24.60
C PRO A 72 42.86 0.57 -24.01
N PRO A 73 41.61 1.05 -24.09
CA PRO A 73 40.47 0.34 -23.54
C PRO A 73 40.39 -1.05 -24.16
N SER A 74 40.78 -2.05 -23.38
CA SER A 74 40.64 -3.45 -23.74
C SER A 74 39.16 -3.75 -23.98
N PRO A 75 38.79 -4.66 -24.91
CA PRO A 75 37.40 -5.11 -25.08
C PRO A 75 36.76 -5.56 -23.76
N THR A 76 37.56 -6.01 -22.79
CA THR A 76 37.12 -6.31 -21.42
C THR A 76 36.61 -5.07 -20.68
N VAL A 77 37.30 -3.93 -20.80
CA VAL A 77 36.90 -2.65 -20.18
C VAL A 77 35.60 -2.13 -20.80
N VAL A 78 35.47 -2.20 -22.13
CA VAL A 78 34.25 -1.78 -22.84
C VAL A 78 33.04 -2.63 -22.44
N ASN A 79 33.24 -3.95 -22.27
CA ASN A 79 32.20 -4.87 -21.83
C ASN A 79 31.79 -4.57 -20.37
N LEU A 80 32.75 -4.39 -19.47
CA LEU A 80 32.51 -3.99 -18.07
C LEU A 80 31.79 -2.63 -17.96
N GLU A 81 32.17 -1.63 -18.75
CA GLU A 81 31.49 -0.33 -18.77
C GLU A 81 30.04 -0.43 -19.26
N SER A 82 29.77 -1.33 -20.23
CA SER A 82 28.42 -1.63 -20.69
C SER A 82 27.60 -2.34 -19.59
N GLN A 83 28.19 -3.29 -18.88
CA GLN A 83 27.55 -3.98 -17.75
C GLN A 83 27.24 -3.02 -16.59
N LEU A 84 28.13 -2.09 -16.27
CA LEU A 84 27.87 -1.06 -15.26
C LEU A 84 26.67 -0.17 -15.61
N ARG A 85 26.53 0.21 -16.89
CA ARG A 85 25.39 0.99 -17.36
C ARG A 85 24.10 0.19 -17.23
N GLN A 86 24.13 -1.08 -17.64
CA GLN A 86 22.98 -1.98 -17.51
C GLN A 86 22.54 -2.17 -16.05
N GLN A 87 23.50 -2.33 -15.12
CA GLN A 87 23.20 -2.43 -13.70
C GLN A 87 22.66 -1.12 -13.11
N ALA A 88 23.18 0.03 -13.56
CA ALA A 88 22.65 1.33 -13.12
C ALA A 88 21.18 1.50 -13.54
N ASP A 89 20.82 1.04 -14.73
CA ASP A 89 19.42 1.03 -15.21
C ASP A 89 18.55 0.05 -14.41
N GLU A 90 19.08 -1.13 -14.08
CA GLU A 90 18.39 -2.11 -13.22
C GLU A 90 18.15 -1.59 -11.79
N ILE A 91 19.17 -0.98 -11.17
CA ILE A 91 19.03 -0.36 -9.85
C ILE A 91 17.97 0.74 -9.89
N ARG A 92 17.96 1.56 -10.95
CA ARG A 92 16.95 2.61 -11.14
C ARG A 92 15.53 2.05 -11.29
N ASP A 93 15.36 0.94 -12.02
CA ASP A 93 14.06 0.25 -12.12
C ASP A 93 13.61 -0.27 -10.75
N LEU A 94 14.53 -0.90 -9.99
CA LEU A 94 14.25 -1.38 -8.64
C LEU A 94 13.89 -0.25 -7.68
N ASP A 95 14.57 0.90 -7.76
CA ASP A 95 14.23 2.11 -6.99
C ASP A 95 12.80 2.58 -7.28
N LEU A 96 12.42 2.68 -8.56
CA LEU A 96 11.05 3.07 -8.94
C LEU A 96 10.00 2.07 -8.45
N ARG A 97 10.28 0.77 -8.52
CA ARG A 97 9.38 -0.29 -8.05
C ARG A 97 9.26 -0.28 -6.52
N LEU A 98 10.34 0.04 -5.81
CA LEU A 98 10.33 0.25 -4.36
C LEU A 98 9.47 1.45 -3.98
N ASP A 99 9.67 2.60 -4.63
CA ASP A 99 8.88 3.80 -4.38
C ASP A 99 7.38 3.55 -4.60
N GLN A 100 7.03 2.85 -5.68
CA GLN A 100 5.65 2.45 -5.95
C GLN A 100 5.11 1.53 -4.84
N ALA A 101 5.87 0.51 -4.45
CA ALA A 101 5.46 -0.41 -3.38
C ALA A 101 5.31 0.30 -2.02
N ILE A 102 6.13 1.32 -1.73
CA ILE A 102 5.96 2.18 -0.55
C ILE A 102 4.65 2.96 -0.63
N SER A 103 4.36 3.58 -1.78
CA SER A 103 3.13 4.34 -2.00
C SER A 103 1.88 3.46 -1.86
N ASP A 104 1.88 2.27 -2.44
CA ASP A 104 0.77 1.31 -2.37
C ASP A 104 0.53 0.86 -0.93
N ARG A 105 1.60 0.54 -0.21
CA ARG A 105 1.52 0.14 1.20
C ARG A 105 0.97 1.26 2.09
N ASN A 106 1.41 2.51 1.89
CA ASN A 106 0.90 3.65 2.65
C ASN A 106 -0.61 3.82 2.41
N THR A 107 -1.04 3.71 1.15
CA THR A 107 -2.47 3.76 0.81
C THR A 107 -3.26 2.63 1.47
N LEU A 108 -2.75 1.40 1.46
CA LEU A 108 -3.37 0.27 2.15
C LEU A 108 -3.40 0.45 3.67
N GLN A 109 -2.38 1.08 4.25
CA GLN A 109 -2.31 1.35 5.67
C GLN A 109 -3.35 2.41 6.08
N ASP A 110 -3.47 3.50 5.32
CA ASP A 110 -4.51 4.52 5.54
C ASP A 110 -5.93 3.92 5.47
N GLN A 111 -6.15 3.00 4.51
CA GLN A 111 -7.41 2.27 4.40
C GLN A 111 -7.65 1.33 5.59
N ASN A 112 -6.60 0.71 6.12
CA ASN A 112 -6.71 -0.17 7.29
C ASN A 112 -7.05 0.63 8.55
N ASP A 113 -6.40 1.78 8.75
CA ASP A 113 -6.62 2.66 9.88
C ASP A 113 -8.05 3.22 9.87
N HIS A 114 -8.53 3.64 8.69
CA HIS A 114 -9.92 4.07 8.53
C HIS A 114 -10.91 2.94 8.86
N LEU A 115 -10.68 1.73 8.35
CA LEU A 115 -11.55 0.60 8.66
C LEU A 115 -11.53 0.23 10.15
N ALA A 116 -10.37 0.29 10.80
CA ALA A 116 -10.24 0.02 12.23
C ALA A 116 -11.09 1.01 13.05
N GLU A 117 -11.13 2.28 12.64
CA GLU A 117 -11.97 3.29 13.26
C GLU A 117 -13.46 3.03 13.04
N GLU A 118 -13.89 2.69 11.82
CA GLU A 118 -15.29 2.34 11.54
C GLU A 118 -15.76 1.14 12.36
N VAL A 119 -14.92 0.11 12.50
CA VAL A 119 -15.21 -1.06 13.34
C VAL A 119 -15.35 -0.66 14.81
N ARG A 120 -14.51 0.25 15.29
CA ARG A 120 -14.58 0.77 16.66
C ARG A 120 -15.87 1.55 16.90
N LEU A 121 -16.25 2.42 15.97
CA LEU A 121 -17.47 3.23 16.04
C LEU A 121 -18.72 2.34 16.02
N ALA A 122 -18.78 1.37 15.10
CA ALA A 122 -19.89 0.41 15.04
C ALA A 122 -20.01 -0.41 16.34
N GLY A 123 -18.87 -0.78 16.94
CA GLY A 123 -18.86 -1.45 18.25
C GLY A 123 -19.47 -0.60 19.36
N ALA A 124 -19.08 0.67 19.45
CA ALA A 124 -19.63 1.61 20.43
C ALA A 124 -21.13 1.89 20.22
N GLU A 125 -21.58 1.99 18.97
CA GLU A 125 -23.00 2.16 18.65
C GLU A 125 -23.85 0.96 19.08
N ILE A 126 -23.34 -0.26 18.86
CA ILE A 126 -24.02 -1.49 19.33
C ILE A 126 -24.10 -1.53 20.86
N GLU A 127 -23.03 -1.15 21.56
CA GLU A 127 -23.00 -1.11 23.02
C GLU A 127 -24.01 -0.10 23.58
N GLN A 128 -24.06 1.11 22.99
CA GLN A 128 -25.03 2.13 23.34
C GLN A 128 -26.48 1.67 23.11
N LEU A 129 -26.77 1.04 21.97
CA LEU A 129 -28.10 0.50 21.67
C LEU A 129 -28.52 -0.59 22.68
N HIS A 130 -27.59 -1.41 23.16
CA HIS A 130 -27.86 -2.39 24.21
C HIS A 130 -28.13 -1.73 25.57
N GLU A 131 -27.39 -0.68 25.93
CA GLU A 131 -27.62 0.09 27.16
C GLU A 131 -29.00 0.75 27.16
N ASP A 132 -29.35 1.46 26.08
CA ASP A 132 -30.65 2.10 25.90
C ASP A 132 -31.79 1.07 26.00
N HIS A 133 -31.61 -0.11 25.39
CA HIS A 133 -32.61 -1.19 25.45
C HIS A 133 -32.77 -1.76 26.87
N ASN A 134 -31.67 -1.93 27.61
CA ASN A 134 -31.71 -2.39 28.99
C ASN A 134 -32.38 -1.39 29.92
N ASP A 135 -32.10 -0.10 29.77
CA ASP A 135 -32.73 0.97 30.55
C ASP A 135 -34.24 1.04 30.29
N LEU A 136 -34.66 0.90 29.02
CA LEU A 136 -36.07 0.82 28.64
C LEU A 136 -36.78 -0.40 29.25
N ASN A 137 -36.12 -1.56 29.30
CA ASN A 137 -36.66 -2.76 29.94
C ASN A 137 -36.75 -2.64 31.46
N ARG A 138 -35.85 -1.86 32.09
CA ARG A 138 -35.86 -1.59 33.53
C ARG A 138 -36.93 -0.58 33.95
N ALA A 139 -37.29 0.34 33.05
CA ALA A 139 -38.29 1.38 33.29
C ALA A 139 -39.74 0.92 33.09
N ARG A 140 -39.97 -0.33 32.68
CA ARG A 140 -41.29 -0.99 32.54
C ARG A 140 -41.62 -1.87 33.74
#